data_AF-A0A916DU71-F1
#
_entry.id   AF-A0A916DU71-F1
#
_cell.length_a   1.000
_cell.length_b   1.000
_cell.length_c   1.000
_cell.angle_alpha   90.00
_cell.angle_beta   90.00
_cell.angle_gamma   90.00
#
_symmetry.space_group_name_H-M   'P 1'
#
loop_
_entity.id
_entity.type
_entity.pdbx_description
1 polymer ?
#
loop_
_entity_poly.entity_id
_entity_poly.type
_entity_poly.pdbx_seq_one_letter_code
_entity_poly.pdbx_strand_id
1 'polypeptide(L)'
;MKVSKQTFRQYCESTLTTQEFNNLYELANELPNVKKYNITRALNVPSRIPFELLRAIAPIVGKTLKELVLEYDCSIDVMSVRQFLKLRKEGEKANTEL
;
A
#
# COMPACT_ATOMS: atom_id res chain seq x y z
N MET A 1 -24.59 -4.10 11.96
CA MET A 1 -24.29 -3.51 10.64
C MET A 1 -22.94 -4.05 10.20
N LYS A 2 -22.85 -4.78 9.06
CA LYS A 2 -21.54 -5.11 8.49
C LYS A 2 -20.93 -3.80 8.02
N VAL A 3 -19.93 -3.29 8.73
CA VAL A 3 -19.11 -2.19 8.22
C VAL A 3 -18.45 -2.75 6.96
N SER A 4 -18.96 -2.40 5.79
CA SER A 4 -18.32 -2.76 4.52
C SER A 4 -16.94 -2.13 4.58
N LYS A 5 -15.90 -2.96 4.72
CA LYS A 5 -14.51 -2.48 4.74
C LYS A 5 -14.29 -1.72 3.44
N GLN A 6 -13.96 -0.44 3.55
CA GLN A 6 -13.67 0.42 2.40
C GLN A 6 -12.53 -0.22 1.59
N THR A 7 -12.62 -0.20 0.25
CA THR A 7 -11.53 -0.73 -0.58
C THR A 7 -10.30 0.18 -0.50
N PHE A 8 -9.11 -0.33 -0.80
CA PHE A 8 -7.88 0.48 -0.78
C PHE A 8 -7.99 1.72 -1.68
N ARG A 9 -8.55 1.55 -2.89
CA ARG A 9 -8.84 2.68 -3.79
C ARG A 9 -9.77 3.71 -3.16
N GLN A 10 -10.88 3.26 -2.59
CA GLN A 10 -11.84 4.16 -1.95
C GLN A 10 -11.18 4.91 -0.79
N TYR A 11 -10.31 4.24 -0.02
CA TYR A 11 -9.57 4.88 1.07
C TYR A 11 -8.64 5.98 0.54
N CYS A 12 -7.88 5.70 -0.53
CA CYS A 12 -7.05 6.71 -1.16
C CYS A 12 -7.89 7.89 -1.69
N GLU A 13 -9.03 7.62 -2.35
CA GLU A 13 -9.93 8.65 -2.87
C GLU A 13 -10.59 9.50 -1.76
N SER A 14 -10.84 8.93 -0.58
CA SER A 14 -11.45 9.67 0.54
C SER A 14 -10.46 10.41 1.43
N THR A 15 -9.21 9.94 1.50
CA THR A 15 -8.21 10.45 2.45
C THR A 15 -7.28 11.45 1.80
N LEU A 16 -6.94 11.25 0.52
CA LEU A 16 -6.02 12.09 -0.21
C LEU A 16 -6.74 13.27 -0.85
N THR A 17 -6.09 14.41 -0.86
CA THR A 17 -6.48 15.51 -1.75
C THR A 17 -6.32 15.10 -3.22
N THR A 18 -7.00 15.78 -4.13
CA THR A 18 -6.86 15.54 -5.58
C THR A 18 -5.40 15.61 -6.03
N GLN A 19 -4.60 16.51 -5.44
CA GLN A 19 -3.18 16.62 -5.75
C GLN A 19 -2.39 15.40 -5.28
N GLU A 20 -2.56 14.96 -4.03
CA GLU A 20 -1.87 13.78 -3.51
C GLU A 20 -2.27 12.50 -4.24
N PHE A 21 -3.54 12.38 -4.64
CA PHE A 21 -4.01 11.28 -5.46
C PHE A 21 -3.36 11.30 -6.86
N ASN A 22 -3.16 12.49 -7.44
CA ASN A 22 -2.43 12.63 -8.69
C ASN A 22 -0.94 12.30 -8.54
N ASN A 23 -0.32 12.63 -7.40
CA ASN A 23 1.08 12.28 -7.11
C ASN A 23 1.31 10.76 -7.11
N LEU A 24 0.30 9.93 -6.78
CA LEU A 24 0.40 8.47 -6.94
C LEU A 24 0.70 8.05 -8.39
N TYR A 25 0.20 8.80 -9.37
CA TYR A 25 0.47 8.54 -10.79
C TYR A 25 1.81 9.11 -11.25
N GLU A 26 2.39 10.04 -10.50
CA GLU A 26 3.74 10.55 -10.74
C GLU A 26 4.81 9.53 -10.34
N LEU A 27 4.51 8.60 -9.43
CA LEU A 27 5.37 7.44 -9.13
C LEU A 27 5.74 6.62 -10.37
N ALA A 28 4.89 6.63 -11.41
CA ALA A 28 5.19 5.97 -12.68
C ALA A 28 6.34 6.64 -13.46
N ASN A 29 6.67 7.90 -13.16
CA ASN A 29 7.81 8.60 -13.73
C ASN A 29 9.09 8.38 -12.90
N GLU A 30 8.96 8.08 -11.61
CA GLU A 30 10.08 7.92 -10.68
C GLU A 30 10.62 6.48 -10.63
N LEU A 31 9.75 5.49 -10.79
CA LEU A 31 10.13 4.09 -10.69
C LEU A 31 10.37 3.44 -12.06
N PRO A 32 11.57 2.87 -12.31
CA PRO A 32 11.84 2.17 -13.56
C PRO A 32 10.90 0.97 -13.70
N ASN A 33 10.27 0.83 -14.86
CA ASN A 33 9.30 -0.23 -15.21
C ASN A 33 7.92 -0.13 -14.55
N VAL A 34 7.58 0.99 -13.91
CA VAL A 34 6.20 1.26 -13.46
C VAL A 34 5.51 2.17 -14.47
N LYS A 35 4.35 1.77 -14.98
CA LYS A 35 3.52 2.62 -15.86
C LYS A 35 2.26 3.05 -15.13
N LYS A 36 1.58 4.10 -15.62
CA LYS A 36 0.34 4.61 -15.01
C LYS A 36 -0.74 3.53 -14.81
N TYR A 37 -0.87 2.59 -15.75
CA TYR A 37 -1.83 1.48 -15.60
C TYR A 37 -1.46 0.53 -14.45
N ASN A 38 -0.18 0.40 -14.10
CA ASN A 38 0.24 -0.37 -12.92
C ASN A 38 -0.29 0.27 -11.64
N ILE A 39 -0.31 1.61 -11.57
CA ILE A 39 -0.88 2.37 -10.44
C ILE A 39 -2.40 2.16 -10.38
N THR A 40 -3.11 2.32 -11.49
CA THR A 40 -4.56 2.07 -11.54
C THR A 40 -4.90 0.63 -11.12
N ARG A 41 -4.11 -0.34 -11.59
CA ARG A 41 -4.28 -1.76 -11.21
C ARG A 41 -3.95 -1.97 -9.73
N ALA A 42 -2.92 -1.32 -9.20
CA ALA A 42 -2.55 -1.36 -7.79
C ALA A 42 -3.70 -0.91 -6.89
N LEU A 43 -4.34 0.22 -7.21
CA LEU A 43 -5.47 0.73 -6.45
C LEU A 43 -6.66 -0.24 -6.47
N ASN A 44 -6.95 -0.85 -7.62
CA ASN A 44 -8.08 -1.77 -7.77
C ASN A 44 -7.81 -3.19 -7.22
N VAL A 45 -6.56 -3.66 -7.27
CA VAL A 45 -6.13 -5.00 -6.86
C VAL A 45 -4.90 -4.90 -5.94
N PRO A 46 -5.08 -4.47 -4.68
CA PRO A 46 -3.98 -4.19 -3.77
C PRO A 46 -3.08 -5.40 -3.48
N SER A 47 -3.63 -6.62 -3.49
CA SER A 47 -2.87 -7.85 -3.25
C SER A 47 -1.76 -8.14 -4.26
N ARG A 48 -1.85 -7.54 -5.46
CA ARG A 48 -0.88 -7.73 -6.55
C ARG A 48 0.06 -6.55 -6.75
N ILE A 49 0.07 -5.60 -5.82
CA ILE A 49 1.01 -4.48 -5.85
C ILE A 49 2.43 -5.04 -5.64
N PRO A 50 3.39 -4.74 -6.52
CA PRO A 50 4.79 -5.06 -6.25
C PRO A 50 5.26 -4.38 -4.96
N PHE A 51 6.02 -5.10 -4.12
CA PHE A 51 6.44 -4.59 -2.81
C PHE A 51 7.14 -3.22 -2.87
N GLU A 52 8.01 -3.00 -3.86
CA GLU A 52 8.69 -1.70 -4.05
C GLU A 52 7.72 -0.58 -4.40
N LEU A 53 6.67 -0.87 -5.19
CA LEU A 53 5.64 0.10 -5.49
C LEU A 53 4.80 0.41 -4.23
N LEU A 54 4.47 -0.59 -3.44
CA LEU A 54 3.76 -0.39 -2.18
C LEU A 54 4.58 0.50 -1.21
N ARG A 55 5.91 0.32 -1.20
CA ARG A 55 6.84 1.12 -0.38
C ARG A 55 6.87 2.59 -0.80
N ALA A 56 6.71 2.88 -2.09
CA ALA A 56 6.60 4.25 -2.59
C ALA A 56 5.21 4.87 -2.32
N ILE A 57 4.16 4.05 -2.35
CA ILE A 57 2.78 4.50 -2.08
C ILE A 57 2.55 4.80 -0.58
N ALA A 58 3.12 3.99 0.31
CA ALA A 58 2.97 4.11 1.76
C ALA A 58 3.11 5.54 2.32
N PRO A 59 4.22 6.28 2.05
CA PRO A 59 4.38 7.64 2.56
C PRO A 59 3.36 8.63 1.99
N ILE A 60 2.94 8.48 0.73
CA ILE A 60 1.92 9.36 0.10
C ILE A 60 0.57 9.16 0.77
N VAL A 61 0.27 7.91 1.13
CA VAL A 61 -1.00 7.51 1.74
C VAL A 61 -1.01 7.76 3.26
N GLY A 62 0.12 8.20 3.83
CA GLY A 62 0.26 8.46 5.27
C GLY A 62 0.14 7.20 6.13
N LYS A 63 0.34 6.01 5.55
CA LYS A 63 0.28 4.72 6.26
C LYS A 63 1.59 3.98 6.13
N THR A 64 1.90 3.18 7.14
CA THR A 64 3.04 2.27 7.10
C THR A 64 2.76 1.10 6.14
N LEU A 65 3.83 0.50 5.61
CA LEU A 65 3.73 -0.73 4.81
C LEU A 65 2.93 -1.82 5.54
N LYS A 66 3.14 -1.97 6.84
CA LYS A 66 2.44 -2.97 7.68
C LYS A 66 0.94 -2.73 7.68
N GLU A 67 0.50 -1.49 7.93
CA GLU A 67 -0.93 -1.16 7.94
C GLU A 67 -1.56 -1.45 6.58
N LEU A 68 -0.90 -1.08 5.49
CA LEU A 68 -1.40 -1.37 4.15
C LEU A 68 -1.54 -2.87 3.88
N VAL A 69 -0.53 -3.67 4.27
CA VAL A 69 -0.54 -5.13 4.09
C VAL A 69 -1.61 -5.79 4.95
N LEU A 70 -1.79 -5.38 6.21
CA LEU A 70 -2.73 -6.02 7.13
C LEU A 70 -4.18 -5.54 6.99
N GLU A 71 -4.38 -4.28 6.60
CA GLU A 71 -5.71 -3.69 6.50
C GLU A 71 -6.32 -3.89 5.11
N TYR A 72 -5.52 -3.81 4.06
CA TYR A 72 -6.00 -3.87 2.67
C TYR A 72 -5.45 -5.05 1.89
N ASP A 73 -4.80 -6.00 2.58
CA ASP A 73 -4.21 -7.19 1.97
C ASP A 73 -3.22 -6.85 0.84
N CYS A 74 -2.52 -5.71 0.96
CA CYS A 74 -1.59 -5.24 -0.05
C CYS A 74 -0.40 -6.19 -0.24
N SER A 75 0.01 -6.39 -1.49
CA SER A 75 1.20 -7.17 -1.89
C SER A 75 1.25 -8.65 -1.43
N ILE A 76 0.17 -9.23 -0.91
CA ILE A 76 0.14 -10.61 -0.42
C ILE A 76 0.57 -11.63 -1.48
N ASP A 77 0.17 -11.46 -2.75
CA ASP A 77 0.51 -12.39 -3.84
C ASP A 77 1.97 -12.26 -4.31
N VAL A 78 2.64 -11.15 -3.96
CA VAL A 78 3.94 -10.76 -4.54
C VAL A 78 5.06 -10.78 -3.51
N MET A 79 4.75 -10.70 -2.22
CA MET A 79 5.73 -10.72 -1.15
C MET A 79 6.32 -12.11 -0.94
N SER A 80 7.65 -12.15 -0.76
CA SER A 80 8.31 -13.36 -0.26
C SER A 80 7.97 -13.59 1.21
N VAL A 81 8.02 -14.86 1.64
CA VAL A 81 7.86 -15.26 3.05
C VAL A 81 8.80 -14.46 3.97
N ARG A 82 10.04 -14.19 3.54
CA ARG A 82 11.01 -13.39 4.32
C ARG A 82 10.56 -11.94 4.51
N GLN A 83 10.05 -11.29 3.46
CA GLN A 83 9.54 -9.91 3.55
C GLN A 83 8.32 -9.84 4.47
N PHE A 84 7.40 -10.80 4.35
CA PHE A 84 6.23 -10.87 5.23
C PHE A 84 6.62 -11.06 6.70
N LEU A 85 7.52 -12.02 6.98
CA LEU A 85 8.00 -12.25 8.35
C LEU A 85 8.75 -11.04 8.92
N LYS A 86 9.49 -10.29 8.09
CA LYS A 86 10.16 -9.06 8.50
C LYS A 86 9.15 -7.99 8.94
N LEU A 87 8.13 -7.72 8.12
CA LEU A 87 7.05 -6.78 8.45
C LEU A 87 6.30 -7.20 9.72
N ARG A 88 6.08 -8.51 9.90
CA ARG A 88 5.42 -9.03 11.10
C ARG A 88 6.25 -8.79 12.35
N LYS A 89 7.56 -9.03 12.30
CA LYS A 89 8.50 -8.81 13.42
C LYS A 89 8.70 -7.33 13.75
N GLU A 90 8.78 -6.46 12.75
CA GLU A 90 8.79 -5.00 12.97
C GLU A 90 7.52 -4.55 13.69
N GLY A 91 6.40 -5.19 13.35
CA GLY A 91 5.13 -4.97 14.01
C GLY A 91 5.04 -5.47 15.46
N GLU A 92 5.85 -6.45 15.87
CA GLU A 92 5.90 -6.96 17.24
C GLU A 92 6.78 -6.06 18.13
N LYS A 93 7.91 -5.56 17.60
CA LYS A 93 8.82 -4.67 18.36
C LYS A 93 8.18 -3.33 18.76
N ALA A 94 7.34 -2.75 17.92
CA ALA A 94 6.66 -1.50 18.22
C ALA A 94 5.60 -1.61 19.34
N ASN A 95 5.16 -2.82 19.68
CA ASN A 95 4.17 -3.07 20.74
C ASN A 95 4.80 -3.46 22.08
N THR A 96 6.13 -3.61 22.16
CA THR A 96 6.84 -4.01 23.39
C THR A 96 7.56 -2.84 24.07
N GLU A 97 7.49 -1.63 23.52
CA GLU A 97 8.09 -0.41 24.08
C GLU A 97 7.03 0.57 24.64
N LEU A 98 5.90 0.05 25.13
CA LEU A 98 4.90 0.82 25.89
C LEU A 98 4.82 0.33 27.35
#